data_AF-A0A2K3MN85-F1
#
_entry.id   AF-A0A2K3MN85-F1
#
_cell.length_a   1.000
_cell.length_b   1.000
_cell.length_c   1.000
_cell.angle_alpha   90.00
_cell.angle_beta   90.00
_cell.angle_gamma   90.00
#
_symmetry.space_group_name_H-M   'P 1'
#
loop_
_entity.id
_entity.type
_entity.pdbx_description
1 polymer ?
#
loop_
_entity_poly.entity_id
_entity_poly.type
_entity_poly.pdbx_seq_one_letter_code
_entity_poly.pdbx_strand_id
1 'polypeptide(L)'
;MGELEGSDLNKTESSLEVVPEEHSPVLVKESDALNTISQEPNDQQVTSIVDDDQKVVEDHADNKETGDHDDKKDTKDSTDRDTGLAKIVAEKRLALIKAWEESEKTKAENRQEAYKKQSAVGLWEESRKASIEAQLKKFEENLERKKVEYVLKMKNEVAEIHQYAEEKRAIVEAQKREEFLDLEDTAAKFRSRGVAPKKFFACFNN
;
A
#
# COMPACT_ATOMS: atom_id res chain seq x y z
N MET A 1 -93.02 0.16 12.41
CA MET A 1 -92.68 1.58 12.64
C MET A 1 -91.85 1.61 13.90
N GLY A 2 -90.59 1.99 13.97
CA GLY A 2 -89.55 2.52 13.07
C GLY A 2 -88.29 2.55 13.96
N GLU A 3 -87.09 2.27 13.43
CA GLU A 3 -86.00 3.27 13.29
C GLU A 3 -85.36 3.68 14.64
N LEU A 4 -84.05 3.79 14.87
CA LEU A 4 -82.82 3.85 14.07
C LEU A 4 -81.63 3.74 15.06
N GLU A 5 -80.48 3.29 14.56
CA GLU A 5 -79.09 3.71 14.90
C GLU A 5 -78.59 3.65 16.37
N GLY A 6 -77.37 3.22 16.69
CA GLY A 6 -76.12 3.22 15.93
C GLY A 6 -75.05 3.88 16.82
N SER A 7 -73.98 3.15 17.15
CA SER A 7 -72.60 3.59 17.47
C SER A 7 -71.90 2.47 18.26
N ASP A 8 -70.99 1.70 17.68
CA ASP A 8 -69.66 2.01 17.14
C ASP A 8 -68.55 2.01 18.19
N LEU A 9 -67.65 1.02 17.99
CA LEU A 9 -66.19 1.07 18.13
C LEU A 9 -65.66 1.19 19.59
N ASN A 10 -64.52 0.61 19.99
CA ASN A 10 -63.44 0.03 19.23
C ASN A 10 -62.68 -0.98 20.13
N LYS A 11 -62.45 -2.14 19.52
CA LYS A 11 -61.58 -3.24 19.93
C LYS A 11 -60.13 -2.80 19.68
N THR A 12 -59.24 -2.98 20.65
CA THR A 12 -57.79 -2.91 20.41
C THR A 12 -57.20 -4.28 20.76
N GLU A 13 -56.88 -4.99 19.70
CA GLU A 13 -55.98 -6.13 19.66
C GLU A 13 -54.56 -5.68 20.03
N SER A 14 -53.76 -6.57 20.63
CA SER A 14 -52.45 -6.90 20.05
C SER A 14 -51.91 -8.14 20.75
N SER A 15 -52.18 -9.28 20.12
CA SER A 15 -51.45 -10.52 20.29
C SER A 15 -50.36 -10.51 19.23
N LEU A 16 -49.09 -10.58 19.61
CA LEU A 16 -48.02 -10.97 18.70
C LEU A 16 -47.10 -11.97 19.38
N GLU A 17 -47.34 -13.22 19.01
CA GLU A 17 -46.45 -14.37 19.12
C GLU A 17 -45.28 -14.15 18.14
N VAL A 18 -44.04 -14.22 18.64
CA VAL A 18 -42.82 -14.15 17.82
C VAL A 18 -42.24 -15.55 17.68
N VAL A 19 -42.29 -16.06 16.45
CA VAL A 19 -41.65 -17.29 15.96
C VAL A 19 -40.13 -17.05 15.86
N PRO A 20 -39.27 -18.07 16.11
CA PRO A 20 -37.82 -17.93 16.00
C PRO A 20 -37.36 -18.09 14.54
N GLU A 21 -36.64 -17.10 14.03
CA GLU A 21 -35.94 -17.18 12.75
C GLU A 21 -34.54 -17.77 12.96
N GLU A 22 -34.24 -18.86 12.26
CA GLU A 22 -32.90 -19.37 12.10
C GLU A 22 -32.07 -18.43 11.24
N HIS A 23 -30.90 -18.01 11.73
CA HIS A 23 -29.85 -17.45 10.90
C HIS A 23 -28.67 -18.43 10.82
N SER A 24 -28.64 -19.19 9.73
CA SER A 24 -27.41 -19.76 9.19
C SER A 24 -26.44 -18.64 8.75
N PRO A 25 -25.12 -18.87 8.83
CA PRO A 25 -24.11 -17.84 8.61
C PRO A 25 -24.02 -17.39 7.15
N VAL A 26 -24.12 -16.08 6.94
CA VAL A 26 -23.83 -15.43 5.66
C VAL A 26 -22.33 -15.56 5.39
N LEU A 27 -22.01 -16.39 4.40
CA LEU A 27 -20.72 -16.46 3.74
C LEU A 27 -20.53 -15.14 2.97
N VAL A 28 -19.79 -14.19 3.54
CA VAL A 28 -19.33 -13.03 2.77
C VAL A 28 -18.15 -13.49 1.91
N LYS A 29 -18.46 -13.78 0.65
CA LYS A 29 -17.49 -13.84 -0.44
C LYS A 29 -16.97 -12.42 -0.66
N GLU A 30 -15.74 -12.16 -0.28
CA GLU A 30 -14.99 -11.00 -0.76
C GLU A 30 -13.99 -11.51 -1.81
N SER A 31 -14.53 -11.82 -2.99
CA SER A 31 -13.78 -11.96 -4.23
C SER A 31 -14.23 -10.81 -5.13
N ASP A 32 -13.43 -9.74 -5.19
CA ASP A 32 -12.86 -9.28 -6.45
C ASP A 32 -12.08 -7.97 -6.29
N ALA A 33 -11.02 -7.88 -7.10
CA ALA A 33 -10.26 -6.70 -7.47
C ALA A 33 -9.30 -6.11 -6.42
N LEU A 34 -8.06 -6.62 -6.42
CA LEU A 34 -6.94 -5.90 -7.04
C LEU A 34 -5.86 -6.91 -7.48
N ASN A 35 -6.18 -7.68 -8.53
CA ASN A 35 -5.16 -8.22 -9.42
C ASN A 35 -4.86 -7.14 -10.47
N THR A 36 -3.86 -6.30 -10.22
CA THR A 36 -3.18 -5.53 -11.26
C THR A 36 -1.74 -6.02 -11.31
N ILE A 37 -1.58 -7.16 -11.98
CA ILE A 37 -0.33 -7.59 -12.57
C ILE A 37 0.12 -6.55 -13.60
N SER A 38 1.42 -6.24 -13.56
CA SER A 38 2.23 -5.58 -14.57
C SER A 38 1.77 -4.21 -15.08
N GLN A 39 2.29 -3.16 -14.44
CA GLN A 39 2.77 -1.99 -15.18
C GLN A 39 4.26 -1.82 -14.88
N GLU A 40 5.08 -2.36 -15.78
CA GLU A 40 6.40 -1.81 -16.07
C GLU A 40 6.21 -0.36 -16.56
N PRO A 41 6.95 0.63 -16.03
CA PRO A 41 7.00 1.93 -16.69
C PRO A 41 7.93 1.79 -17.90
N ASN A 42 7.32 1.56 -19.06
CA ASN A 42 7.93 1.84 -20.35
C ASN A 42 7.90 3.36 -20.55
N ASP A 43 9.08 3.98 -20.68
CA ASP A 43 9.23 5.20 -21.46
C ASP A 43 10.61 5.27 -22.13
N GLN A 44 10.55 5.02 -23.44
CA GLN A 44 11.12 5.85 -24.51
C GLN A 44 12.62 5.79 -24.79
N GLN A 45 12.90 5.04 -25.86
CA GLN A 45 13.56 5.52 -27.08
C GLN A 45 14.89 6.27 -26.90
N VAL A 46 15.97 5.52 -26.99
CA VAL A 46 17.22 6.02 -27.60
C VAL A 46 17.51 5.14 -28.82
N THR A 47 17.27 5.76 -29.96
CA THR A 47 17.71 5.44 -31.33
C THR A 47 18.83 4.41 -31.45
N SER A 48 18.53 3.26 -32.05
CA SER A 48 19.53 2.39 -32.67
C SER A 48 20.03 3.05 -33.95
N ILE A 49 21.15 3.75 -33.85
CA ILE A 49 21.93 4.22 -35.01
C ILE A 49 22.82 3.05 -35.44
N VAL A 50 22.39 2.42 -36.54
CA VAL A 50 23.18 1.93 -37.68
C VAL A 50 24.64 1.51 -37.37
N ASP A 51 24.90 0.20 -37.32
CA ASP A 51 26.21 -0.35 -37.72
C ASP A 51 26.09 -0.75 -39.19
N ASP A 52 26.49 0.17 -40.07
CA ASP A 52 26.74 -0.08 -41.48
C ASP A 52 28.24 -0.44 -41.61
N ASP A 53 28.50 -1.69 -41.95
CA ASP A 53 29.82 -2.21 -42.32
C ASP A 53 30.27 -1.52 -43.62
N GLN A 54 30.83 -0.32 -43.52
CA GLN A 54 31.55 0.29 -44.63
C GLN A 54 33.02 -0.13 -44.62
N LYS A 55 33.24 -1.21 -45.36
CA LYS A 55 34.37 -1.42 -46.26
C LYS A 55 34.75 -0.10 -46.96
N VAL A 56 35.83 0.55 -46.53
CA VAL A 56 36.55 1.53 -47.35
C VAL A 56 37.90 0.93 -47.69
N VAL A 57 37.91 0.39 -48.91
CA VAL A 57 39.09 0.04 -49.69
C VAL A 57 39.88 1.31 -49.98
N GLU A 58 41.20 1.16 -49.94
CA GLU A 58 42.21 2.14 -50.30
C GLU A 58 41.94 2.75 -51.69
N ASP A 59 41.72 4.06 -51.75
CA ASP A 59 41.89 4.83 -52.98
C ASP A 59 43.25 5.53 -52.93
N HIS A 60 44.24 4.88 -53.55
CA HIS A 60 45.45 5.51 -54.03
C HIS A 60 45.09 6.46 -55.18
N ALA A 61 44.92 7.75 -54.86
CA ALA A 61 44.86 8.81 -55.86
C ALA A 61 46.28 9.12 -56.35
N ASP A 62 46.66 8.43 -57.42
CA ASP A 62 47.76 8.76 -58.31
C ASP A 62 47.35 10.02 -59.10
N ASN A 63 47.95 11.18 -58.79
CA ASN A 63 47.78 12.39 -59.61
C ASN A 63 49.10 12.76 -60.27
N LYS A 64 49.19 12.38 -61.54
CA LYS A 64 50.25 12.70 -62.47
C LYS A 64 50.03 14.12 -63.03
N GLU A 65 51.00 14.98 -62.71
CA GLU A 65 51.61 15.95 -63.62
C GLU A 65 50.75 17.13 -64.12
N THR A 66 51.07 18.33 -63.65
CA THR A 66 50.85 19.56 -64.41
C THR A 66 52.09 20.46 -64.38
N GLY A 67 52.47 20.92 -65.58
CA GLY A 67 52.90 22.29 -65.81
C GLY A 67 54.38 22.58 -65.66
N ASP A 68 55.10 22.43 -66.77
CA ASP A 68 56.35 23.14 -67.05
C ASP A 68 56.07 24.64 -67.24
N HIS A 69 56.81 25.52 -66.53
CA HIS A 69 57.04 26.89 -66.97
C HIS A 69 58.28 27.53 -66.31
N ASP A 70 59.36 27.53 -67.07
CA ASP A 70 60.36 28.58 -67.34
C ASP A 70 60.49 29.80 -66.39
N ASP A 71 61.60 29.77 -65.63
CA ASP A 71 62.56 30.83 -65.27
C ASP A 71 62.15 32.33 -65.21
N LYS A 72 62.34 32.89 -64.00
CA LYS A 72 62.91 34.22 -63.63
C LYS A 72 62.08 35.04 -62.64
N LYS A 73 62.10 34.67 -61.34
CA LYS A 73 62.17 35.62 -60.19
C LYS A 73 62.39 34.94 -58.82
N ASP A 74 63.26 33.94 -58.74
CA ASP A 74 63.05 32.83 -57.79
C ASP A 74 63.54 33.04 -56.35
N THR A 75 64.23 34.14 -56.06
CA THR A 75 64.79 34.33 -54.72
C THR A 75 63.78 34.82 -53.67
N LYS A 76 62.65 35.42 -54.07
CA LYS A 76 61.61 35.90 -53.14
C LYS A 76 60.43 34.92 -53.00
N ASP A 77 60.13 34.18 -54.05
CA ASP A 77 59.03 33.20 -54.14
C ASP A 77 59.36 31.88 -53.39
N SER A 78 60.63 31.46 -53.40
CA SER A 78 61.11 30.30 -52.65
C SER A 78 60.95 30.46 -51.13
N THR A 79 61.32 31.63 -50.57
CA THR A 79 61.14 31.90 -49.13
C THR A 79 59.67 31.97 -48.70
N ASP A 80 58.78 32.46 -49.55
CA ASP A 80 57.33 32.51 -49.24
C ASP A 80 56.74 31.10 -49.18
N ARG A 81 57.11 30.23 -50.13
CA ARG A 81 56.73 28.80 -50.11
C ARG A 81 57.20 28.07 -48.86
N ASP A 82 58.47 28.25 -48.46
CA ASP A 82 59.00 27.61 -47.25
C ASP A 82 58.26 28.07 -45.99
N THR A 83 57.90 29.36 -45.92
CA THR A 83 57.07 29.86 -44.80
C THR A 83 55.63 29.32 -44.83
N GLY A 84 55.05 29.12 -46.02
CA GLY A 84 53.74 28.49 -46.18
C GLY A 84 53.76 27.02 -45.75
N LEU A 85 54.79 26.26 -46.14
CA LEU A 85 54.99 24.88 -45.73
C LEU A 85 55.16 24.75 -44.21
N ALA A 86 55.92 25.65 -43.58
CA ALA A 86 56.09 25.66 -42.13
C ALA A 86 54.77 25.88 -41.39
N LYS A 87 53.91 26.78 -41.90
CA LYS A 87 52.56 27.01 -41.35
C LYS A 87 51.68 25.77 -41.50
N ILE A 88 51.66 25.15 -42.69
CA ILE A 88 50.90 23.92 -42.94
C ILE A 88 51.37 22.78 -42.02
N VAL A 89 52.68 22.63 -41.82
CA VAL A 89 53.24 21.61 -40.91
C VAL A 89 52.84 21.89 -39.46
N ALA A 90 52.86 23.16 -39.03
CA ALA A 90 52.41 23.56 -37.71
C ALA A 90 50.91 23.29 -37.51
N GLU A 91 50.08 23.61 -38.50
CA GLU A 91 48.63 23.35 -38.49
C GLU A 91 48.33 21.85 -38.42
N LYS A 92 49.03 21.02 -39.22
CA LYS A 92 48.90 19.55 -39.16
C LYS A 92 49.29 18.99 -37.80
N ARG A 93 50.38 19.50 -37.19
CA ARG A 93 50.80 19.10 -35.85
C ARG A 93 49.73 19.47 -34.81
N LEU A 94 49.18 20.68 -34.88
CA LEU A 94 48.12 21.12 -33.97
C LEU A 94 46.84 20.29 -34.14
N ALA A 95 46.46 19.97 -35.38
CA ALA A 95 45.31 19.12 -35.67
C ALA A 95 45.48 17.71 -35.07
N LEU A 96 46.68 17.11 -35.19
CA LEU A 96 46.96 15.79 -34.62
C LEU A 96 46.93 15.80 -33.08
N ILE A 97 47.52 16.82 -32.45
CA ILE A 97 47.47 16.98 -30.99
C ILE A 97 46.02 17.13 -30.53
N LYS A 98 45.24 17.99 -31.21
CA LYS A 98 43.83 18.20 -30.89
C LYS A 98 43.01 16.92 -31.03
N ALA A 99 43.20 16.16 -32.12
CA ALA A 99 42.51 14.88 -32.31
C ALA A 99 42.88 13.86 -31.22
N TRP A 100 44.15 13.82 -30.81
CA TRP A 100 44.59 12.96 -29.71
C TRP A 100 43.96 13.40 -28.37
N GLU A 101 43.98 14.69 -28.05
CA GLU A 101 43.36 15.24 -26.85
C GLU A 101 41.85 14.94 -26.79
N GLU A 102 41.13 15.12 -27.91
CA GLU A 102 39.71 14.80 -28.01
C GLU A 102 39.47 13.29 -27.83
N SER A 103 40.32 12.43 -28.40
CA SER A 103 40.23 10.97 -28.20
C SER A 103 40.43 10.57 -26.74
N GLU A 104 41.34 11.23 -26.02
CA GLU A 104 41.58 10.97 -24.60
C GLU A 104 40.44 11.49 -23.72
N LYS A 105 39.86 12.64 -24.06
CA LYS A 105 38.65 13.17 -23.39
C LYS A 105 37.49 12.19 -23.51
N THR A 106 37.17 11.72 -24.71
CA THR A 106 36.08 10.76 -24.93
C THR A 106 36.30 9.46 -24.15
N LYS A 107 37.54 8.94 -24.09
CA LYS A 107 37.85 7.76 -23.26
C LYS A 107 37.60 8.02 -21.77
N ALA A 108 37.97 9.20 -21.26
CA ALA A 108 37.73 9.56 -19.87
C ALA A 108 36.23 9.73 -19.56
N GLU A 109 35.49 10.40 -20.44
CA GLU A 109 34.04 10.58 -20.34
C GLU A 109 33.30 9.24 -20.36
N ASN A 110 33.67 8.31 -21.25
CA ASN A 110 33.07 6.98 -21.30
C ASN A 110 33.25 6.20 -19.99
N ARG A 111 34.42 6.31 -19.34
CA ARG A 111 34.65 5.73 -18.01
C ARG A 111 33.75 6.38 -16.96
N GLN A 112 33.66 7.71 -16.95
CA GLN A 112 32.79 8.43 -16.01
C GLN A 112 31.32 8.09 -16.22
N GLU A 113 30.88 7.99 -17.47
CA GLU A 113 29.50 7.64 -17.81
C GLU A 113 29.16 6.20 -17.38
N ALA A 114 30.09 5.26 -17.52
CA ALA A 114 29.93 3.92 -16.98
C ALA A 114 29.73 3.93 -15.46
N TYR A 115 30.52 4.72 -14.72
CA TYR A 115 30.33 4.86 -13.26
C TYR A 115 28.98 5.51 -12.91
N LYS A 116 28.56 6.54 -13.65
CA LYS A 116 27.25 7.18 -13.45
C LYS A 116 26.11 6.19 -13.67
N LYS A 117 26.17 5.38 -14.73
CA LYS A 117 25.18 4.33 -15.01
C LYS A 117 25.14 3.28 -13.91
N GLN A 118 26.29 2.83 -13.41
CA GLN A 118 26.34 1.90 -12.27
C GLN A 118 25.70 2.52 -11.01
N SER A 119 25.98 3.78 -10.72
CA SER A 119 25.35 4.48 -9.61
C SER A 119 23.83 4.62 -9.79
N ALA A 120 23.36 4.89 -11.00
CA ALA A 120 21.93 5.00 -11.30
C ALA A 120 21.21 3.67 -11.08
N VAL A 121 21.82 2.55 -11.49
CA VAL A 121 21.29 1.19 -11.22
C VAL A 121 21.21 0.94 -9.71
N GLY A 122 22.25 1.29 -8.95
CA GLY A 122 22.25 1.15 -7.49
C GLY A 122 21.11 1.91 -6.81
N LEU A 123 20.89 3.17 -7.20
CA LEU A 123 19.77 3.98 -6.68
C LEU A 123 18.40 3.40 -7.05
N TRP A 124 18.25 2.87 -8.26
CA TRP A 124 17.01 2.23 -8.69
C TRP A 124 16.73 0.95 -7.88
N GLU A 125 17.75 0.13 -7.62
CA GLU A 125 17.64 -1.04 -6.75
C GLU A 125 17.24 -0.67 -5.32
N GLU A 126 17.88 0.35 -4.75
CA GLU A 126 17.55 0.85 -3.41
C GLU A 126 16.12 1.36 -3.33
N SER A 127 15.66 2.10 -4.34
CA SER A 127 14.27 2.56 -4.45
C SER A 127 13.28 1.39 -4.47
N ARG A 128 13.58 0.34 -5.25
CA ARG A 128 12.72 -0.85 -5.32
C ARG A 128 12.72 -1.63 -4.00
N LYS A 129 13.88 -1.79 -3.35
CA LYS A 129 14.00 -2.41 -2.02
C LYS A 129 13.18 -1.63 -0.98
N ALA A 130 13.35 -0.32 -0.90
CA ALA A 130 12.60 0.54 0.01
C ALA A 130 11.07 0.45 -0.22
N SER A 131 10.63 0.38 -1.48
CA SER A 131 9.22 0.18 -1.80
C SER A 131 8.65 -1.15 -1.30
N ILE A 132 9.44 -2.24 -1.38
CA ILE A 132 9.04 -3.56 -0.89
C ILE A 132 9.06 -3.58 0.65
N GLU A 133 10.09 -3.03 1.28
CA GLU A 133 10.19 -2.92 2.75
C GLU A 133 9.04 -2.11 3.35
N ALA A 134 8.65 -1.01 2.70
CA ALA A 134 7.49 -0.21 3.13
C ALA A 134 6.18 -1.01 3.05
N GLN A 135 6.00 -1.83 2.01
CA GLN A 135 4.84 -2.71 1.90
C GLN A 135 4.84 -3.80 2.98
N LEU A 136 5.99 -4.42 3.24
CA LEU A 136 6.15 -5.41 4.30
C LEU A 136 5.76 -4.82 5.66
N LYS A 137 6.29 -3.64 6.00
CA LYS A 137 5.95 -2.94 7.24
C LYS A 137 4.46 -2.64 7.36
N LYS A 138 3.80 -2.24 6.27
CA LYS A 138 2.36 -2.00 6.23
C LYS A 138 1.56 -3.28 6.55
N PHE A 139 1.98 -4.44 6.04
CA PHE A 139 1.34 -5.72 6.36
C PHE A 139 1.56 -6.11 7.82
N GLU A 140 2.75 -5.93 8.37
CA GLU A 140 3.05 -6.19 9.79
C GLU A 140 2.19 -5.33 10.72
N GLU A 141 2.06 -4.02 10.45
CA GLU A 141 1.20 -3.12 11.22
C GLU A 141 -0.29 -3.53 11.14
N ASN A 142 -0.75 -4.01 9.97
CA ASN A 142 -2.12 -4.50 9.82
C ASN A 142 -2.37 -5.77 10.65
N LEU A 143 -1.41 -6.69 10.66
CA LEU A 143 -1.50 -7.93 11.43
C LEU A 143 -1.52 -7.64 12.93
N GLU A 144 -0.65 -6.75 13.42
CA GLU A 144 -0.63 -6.41 14.85
C GLU A 144 -1.93 -5.71 15.27
N ARG A 145 -2.48 -4.83 14.43
CA ARG A 145 -3.80 -4.22 14.68
C ARG A 145 -4.91 -5.26 14.81
N LYS A 146 -5.02 -6.19 13.85
CA LYS A 146 -6.01 -7.27 13.88
C LYS A 146 -5.87 -8.16 15.10
N LYS A 147 -4.63 -8.43 15.52
CA LYS A 147 -4.35 -9.20 16.73
C LYS A 147 -4.86 -8.50 17.98
N VAL A 148 -4.62 -7.20 18.12
CA VAL A 148 -5.15 -6.41 19.24
C VAL A 148 -6.67 -6.37 19.23
N GLU A 149 -7.28 -6.12 18.07
CA GLU A 149 -8.74 -6.13 17.89
C GLU A 149 -9.36 -7.47 18.31
N TYR A 150 -8.78 -8.59 17.88
CA TYR A 150 -9.28 -9.92 18.24
C TYR A 150 -9.14 -10.20 19.74
N VAL A 151 -7.99 -9.86 20.34
CA VAL A 151 -7.79 -10.01 21.79
C VAL A 151 -8.80 -9.17 22.58
N LEU A 152 -9.09 -7.94 22.14
CA LEU A 152 -10.10 -7.10 22.77
C LEU A 152 -11.51 -7.68 22.59
N LYS A 153 -11.84 -8.18 21.41
CA LYS A 153 -13.13 -8.83 21.15
C LYS A 153 -13.35 -10.02 22.09
N MET A 154 -12.37 -10.91 22.21
CA MET A 154 -12.47 -12.07 23.10
C MET A 154 -12.58 -11.66 24.57
N LYS A 155 -11.87 -10.60 24.99
CA LYS A 155 -12.01 -10.06 26.35
C LYS A 155 -13.38 -9.45 26.60
N ASN A 156 -13.97 -8.79 25.60
CA ASN A 156 -15.31 -8.23 25.69
C ASN A 156 -16.37 -9.34 25.81
N GLU A 157 -16.29 -10.39 24.98
CA GLU A 157 -17.21 -11.53 25.08
C GLU A 157 -17.17 -12.20 26.47
N VAL A 158 -15.97 -12.36 27.04
CA VAL A 158 -15.82 -12.86 28.42
C VAL A 158 -16.45 -11.91 29.44
N ALA A 159 -16.29 -10.60 29.27
CA ALA A 159 -16.89 -9.60 30.14
C ALA A 159 -18.43 -9.58 30.03
N GLU A 160 -18.99 -9.72 28.84
CA GLU A 160 -20.44 -9.82 28.60
C GLU A 160 -21.04 -11.04 29.29
N ILE A 161 -20.39 -12.21 29.20
CA ILE A 161 -20.82 -13.42 29.91
C ILE A 161 -20.83 -13.19 31.43
N HIS A 162 -19.79 -12.53 31.95
CA HIS A 162 -19.69 -12.22 33.37
C HIS A 162 -20.81 -11.27 33.82
N GLN A 163 -21.01 -10.17 33.08
CA GLN A 163 -22.07 -9.19 33.35
C GLN A 163 -23.45 -9.85 33.33
N TYR A 164 -23.74 -10.68 32.33
CA TYR A 164 -25.01 -11.40 32.24
C TYR A 164 -25.22 -12.33 33.45
N ALA A 165 -24.19 -13.04 33.88
CA ALA A 165 -24.28 -13.90 35.05
C ALA A 165 -24.51 -13.10 36.34
N GLU A 166 -23.86 -11.94 36.49
CA GLU A 166 -24.06 -11.04 37.62
C GLU A 166 -25.46 -10.44 37.65
N GLU A 167 -26.01 -10.05 36.50
CA GLU A 167 -27.39 -9.57 36.38
C GLU A 167 -28.39 -10.63 36.86
N LYS A 168 -28.21 -11.89 36.43
CA LYS A 168 -29.06 -13.00 36.90
C LYS A 168 -28.93 -13.23 38.40
N ARG A 169 -27.73 -13.16 38.97
CA ARG A 169 -27.53 -13.26 40.42
C ARG A 169 -28.20 -12.12 41.18
N ALA A 170 -28.10 -10.90 40.67
CA ALA A 170 -28.73 -9.72 41.28
C ALA A 170 -30.26 -9.83 41.28
N ILE A 171 -30.88 -10.34 40.20
CA ILE A 171 -32.32 -10.59 40.13
C ILE A 171 -32.76 -11.61 41.19
N VAL A 172 -32.06 -12.74 41.29
CA VAL A 172 -32.37 -13.78 42.29
C VAL A 172 -32.20 -13.24 43.72
N GLU A 173 -31.17 -12.43 43.97
CA GLU A 173 -30.97 -11.82 45.27
C GLU A 173 -32.06 -10.80 45.61
N ALA A 174 -32.50 -10.00 44.63
CA ALA A 174 -33.60 -9.06 44.81
C ALA A 174 -34.92 -9.79 45.13
N GLN A 175 -35.26 -10.84 44.38
CA GLN A 175 -36.44 -11.68 44.64
C GLN A 175 -36.39 -12.31 46.03
N LYS A 176 -35.24 -12.85 46.42
CA LYS A 176 -35.04 -13.39 47.76
C LYS A 176 -35.30 -12.33 48.82
N ARG A 177 -34.72 -11.12 48.67
CA ARG A 177 -34.92 -10.03 49.64
C ARG A 177 -36.39 -9.59 49.72
N GLU A 178 -37.09 -9.55 48.60
CA GLU A 178 -38.54 -9.27 48.54
C GLU A 178 -39.34 -10.31 49.33
N GLU A 179 -39.11 -11.61 49.10
CA GLU A 179 -39.77 -12.69 49.84
C GLU A 179 -39.51 -12.59 51.36
N PHE A 180 -38.29 -12.24 51.77
CA PHE A 180 -37.95 -12.02 53.17
C PHE A 180 -38.75 -10.85 53.78
N LEU A 181 -38.84 -9.73 53.07
CA LEU A 181 -39.63 -8.57 53.52
C LEU A 181 -41.13 -8.93 53.65
N ASP A 182 -41.70 -9.65 52.68
CA ASP A 182 -43.09 -10.11 52.73
C ASP A 182 -43.39 -11.04 53.91
N LEU A 183 -42.44 -11.93 54.23
CA LEU A 183 -42.52 -12.80 55.40
C LEU A 183 -42.43 -12.00 56.70
N GLU A 184 -41.54 -11.01 56.78
CA GLU A 184 -41.39 -10.14 57.94
C GLU A 184 -42.66 -9.30 58.18
N ASP A 185 -43.21 -8.72 57.12
CA ASP A 185 -44.47 -7.97 57.14
C ASP A 185 -45.64 -8.86 57.58
N THR A 186 -45.71 -10.08 57.04
CA THR A 186 -46.72 -11.06 57.43
C THR A 186 -46.57 -11.47 58.90
N ALA A 187 -45.35 -11.72 59.37
CA ALA A 187 -45.08 -12.02 60.77
C ALA A 187 -45.44 -10.83 61.69
N ALA A 188 -45.14 -9.59 61.29
CA ALA A 188 -45.54 -8.39 62.02
C ALA A 188 -47.07 -8.26 62.13
N LYS A 189 -47.82 -8.54 61.05
CA LYS A 189 -49.29 -8.58 61.06
C LYS A 189 -49.85 -9.63 62.03
N PHE A 190 -49.23 -10.81 62.13
CA PHE A 190 -49.64 -11.82 63.12
C PHE A 190 -49.34 -11.39 64.55
N ARG A 191 -48.16 -10.78 64.80
CA ARG A 191 -47.78 -10.24 66.12
C ARG A 191 -48.73 -9.14 66.58
N SER A 192 -49.10 -8.21 65.70
CA SER A 192 -50.02 -7.10 66.04
C SER A 192 -51.46 -7.57 66.27
N ARG A 193 -51.94 -8.57 65.53
CA ARG A 193 -53.29 -9.14 65.69
C ARG A 193 -53.40 -10.11 66.87
N GLY A 194 -52.28 -10.60 67.42
CA GLY A 194 -52.26 -11.56 68.52
C GLY A 194 -52.76 -12.97 68.15
N VAL A 195 -52.72 -13.33 66.86
CA VAL A 195 -53.21 -14.63 66.34
C VAL A 195 -52.03 -15.42 65.82
N ALA A 196 -51.88 -16.67 66.27
CA ALA A 196 -50.84 -17.57 65.78
C ALA A 196 -51.08 -17.97 64.30
N PRO A 197 -50.03 -18.01 63.46
CA PRO A 197 -50.11 -18.57 62.11
C PRO A 197 -50.78 -19.95 62.12
N LYS A 198 -51.83 -20.15 61.30
CA LYS A 198 -52.58 -21.43 61.28
C LYS A 198 -51.83 -22.56 60.56
N LYS A 199 -50.80 -22.24 59.78
CA LYS A 199 -49.95 -23.18 59.04
C LYS A 199 -48.62 -23.33 59.78
N PHE A 200 -48.66 -23.89 60.99
CA PHE A 200 -47.46 -24.27 61.72
C PHE A 200 -47.07 -25.71 61.35
N PHE A 201 -45.87 -25.85 60.78
CA PHE A 201 -45.04 -27.06 60.78
C PHE A 201 -45.40 -28.23 59.84
N ALA A 202 -44.80 -28.22 58.65
CA ALA A 202 -44.45 -29.46 57.92
C ALA A 202 -42.94 -29.78 57.97
N CYS A 203 -42.08 -28.86 58.43
CA CYS A 203 -40.61 -29.00 58.42
C CYS A 203 -39.95 -29.13 59.80
N PHE A 204 -40.69 -29.51 60.85
CA PHE A 204 -40.15 -29.74 62.21
C PHE A 204 -40.23 -31.22 62.62
N ASN A 205 -40.40 -32.13 61.66
CA ASN A 205 -40.26 -33.57 61.87
C ASN A 205 -38.92 -34.03 61.28
N ASN A 206 -37.96 -34.30 62.18
CA ASN A 206 -36.66 -34.98 62.02
C ASN A 206 -35.68 -34.46 60.97
#